data_AF-A0A373FET7-F1
#
_entry.id   AF-A0A373FET7-F1
#
_cell.length_a   1.000
_cell.length_b   1.000
_cell.length_c   1.000
_cell.angle_alpha   90.00
_cell.angle_beta   90.00
_cell.angle_gamma   90.00
#
_symmetry.space_group_name_H-M   'P 1'
#
loop_
_entity.id
_entity.type
_entity.pdbx_description
1 polymer ?
#
loop_
_entity_poly.entity_id
_entity_poly.type
_entity_poly.pdbx_seq_one_letter_code
_entity_poly.pdbx_strand_id
1 'polypeptide(L)'
;MSALPPETSAPGFVLPSRMQALWFWTRIRLLTLQRMAQDLRAPHIRRWPAVAAAHSALARAPVLAEVRSPLWSDGRSDEFALAAGKVHNLRLALQAFDGVELPAGAVLSFWQQLGRITTRKGFVLGREIREGCVVPTIGGGICQLSNALATAASRAGLTLLERHGHTALIEAARRDASLIDATVLWKHIDLRIAADRPLRLEVQMSASQLTLRLRGAAGTAHSSTQFPIHIVKRPRPAADLPVVRSCVTCNETSCFRHQPELANLADQQGSSHALLDGLTPELASHLRQMPELRERLTLPHALTAGQRQQVARKLADADWQISASGLQAKAVALRRALWLRWNAKSQGQRQASVLDGQRWQAAHAMARLQPTDTQLLADQAYLPALQQSGQLPGRQLTVWMPALPMQAILEQLDHAAGLWPDEPSLRDFRPEPALVQAELQALQSARQIITPHHGVAQWARQNLAAQVMELVWQENFKPNPAQVQKIYRQAAIKTIVFPASTLARKGWRELCAALARLPTQPLQLIVLGTVFSPQHLPPHVQLQRMGHGDDWLTQANAAALMVLPAHVEHNPQALRAALAAGLPVISTAACGLPPQTGLTLVAEGDVEALARSLQPLLAP
;
A
#
# COMPACT_ATOMS: atom_id res chain seq x y z
N MET A 1 17.88 -1.69 -32.48
CA MET A 1 17.49 -3.03 -32.98
C MET A 1 18.76 -3.82 -33.26
N SER A 2 19.30 -4.51 -32.25
CA SER A 2 20.40 -5.44 -32.47
C SER A 2 19.77 -6.81 -32.67
N ALA A 3 19.83 -7.32 -33.91
CA ALA A 3 19.34 -8.65 -34.24
C ALA A 3 20.12 -9.68 -33.42
N LEU A 4 19.44 -10.42 -32.56
CA LEU A 4 20.00 -11.64 -31.96
C LEU A 4 20.15 -12.68 -33.07
N PRO A 5 21.27 -13.42 -33.13
CA PRO A 5 21.56 -14.31 -34.25
C PRO A 5 20.56 -15.49 -34.32
N PRO A 6 20.16 -15.90 -35.54
CA PRO A 6 19.32 -17.07 -35.76
C PRO A 6 20.17 -18.35 -35.75
N GLU A 7 20.60 -18.79 -34.58
CA GLU A 7 21.08 -20.16 -34.38
C GLU A 7 20.23 -20.78 -33.26
N THR A 8 19.12 -21.40 -33.69
CA THR A 8 18.93 -22.85 -33.86
C THR A 8 18.84 -23.57 -32.52
N SER A 9 17.76 -24.34 -32.39
CA SER A 9 17.42 -25.23 -31.28
C SER A 9 18.65 -25.85 -30.63
N ALA A 10 18.66 -25.91 -29.29
CA ALA A 10 19.69 -26.63 -28.55
C ALA A 10 19.88 -28.02 -29.21
N PRO A 11 21.09 -28.38 -29.67
CA PRO A 11 21.29 -29.61 -30.44
C PRO A 11 20.76 -30.81 -29.65
N GLY A 12 19.81 -31.54 -30.26
CA GLY A 12 19.14 -32.69 -29.64
C GLY A 12 17.78 -32.42 -28.96
N PHE A 13 17.22 -31.21 -29.07
CA PHE A 13 15.87 -30.93 -28.55
C PHE A 13 14.78 -31.57 -29.44
N VAL A 14 14.17 -32.67 -28.95
CA VAL A 14 13.05 -33.33 -29.63
C VAL A 14 11.76 -32.59 -29.33
N LEU A 15 11.04 -32.18 -30.38
CA LEU A 15 9.74 -31.53 -30.21
C LEU A 15 8.75 -32.47 -29.51
N PRO A 16 8.02 -31.98 -28.49
CA PRO A 16 7.03 -32.80 -27.83
C PRO A 16 5.90 -33.15 -28.81
N SER A 17 5.31 -34.34 -28.69
CA SER A 17 4.19 -34.78 -29.53
C SER A 17 2.83 -34.64 -28.83
N ARG A 18 1.75 -34.55 -29.60
CA ARG A 18 0.37 -34.52 -29.07
C ARG A 18 0.05 -35.79 -28.26
N MET A 19 0.55 -36.94 -28.70
CA MET A 19 0.37 -38.22 -27.98
C MET A 19 1.12 -38.22 -26.64
N GLN A 20 2.35 -37.73 -26.60
CA GLN A 20 3.11 -37.57 -25.35
C GLN A 20 2.36 -36.65 -24.38
N ALA A 21 1.82 -35.53 -24.87
CA ALA A 21 1.03 -34.62 -24.05
C ALA A 21 -0.26 -35.24 -23.53
N LEU A 22 -1.02 -35.96 -24.38
CA LEU A 22 -2.24 -36.66 -23.97
C LEU A 22 -1.95 -37.70 -22.90
N TRP A 23 -0.90 -38.51 -23.11
CA TRP A 23 -0.45 -39.49 -22.12
C TRP A 23 -0.04 -38.81 -20.83
N PHE A 24 0.71 -37.71 -20.90
CA PHE A 24 1.18 -36.95 -19.73
C PHE A 24 -0.02 -36.49 -18.89
N TRP A 25 -1.00 -35.82 -19.53
CA TRP A 25 -2.19 -35.34 -18.83
C TRP A 25 -3.03 -36.46 -18.24
N THR A 26 -3.16 -37.58 -18.96
CA THR A 26 -3.93 -38.75 -18.49
C THR A 26 -3.27 -39.36 -17.25
N ARG A 27 -1.95 -39.59 -17.33
CA ARG A 27 -1.15 -40.10 -16.21
C ARG A 27 -1.22 -39.16 -15.01
N ILE A 28 -1.03 -37.84 -15.19
CA ILE A 28 -1.08 -36.86 -14.10
C ILE A 28 -2.46 -36.82 -13.44
N ARG A 29 -3.55 -36.94 -14.21
CA ARG A 29 -4.92 -37.00 -13.64
C ARG A 29 -5.13 -38.23 -12.78
N LEU A 30 -4.74 -39.42 -13.26
CA LEU A 30 -4.84 -40.66 -12.50
C LEU A 30 -4.02 -40.60 -11.21
N LEU A 31 -2.77 -40.15 -11.29
CA LEU A 31 -1.89 -40.01 -10.13
C LEU A 31 -2.39 -38.94 -9.15
N THR A 32 -3.02 -37.88 -9.64
CA THR A 32 -3.67 -36.88 -8.80
C THR A 32 -4.88 -37.46 -8.07
N LEU A 33 -5.73 -38.24 -8.74
CA LEU A 33 -6.87 -38.91 -8.09
C LEU A 33 -6.41 -39.91 -7.03
N GLN A 34 -5.40 -40.73 -7.36
CA GLN A 34 -4.78 -41.64 -6.42
C GLN A 34 -4.24 -40.89 -5.20
N ARG A 35 -3.53 -39.78 -5.41
CA ARG A 35 -2.98 -38.95 -4.33
C ARG A 35 -4.07 -38.32 -3.48
N MET A 36 -5.15 -37.82 -4.10
CA MET A 36 -6.29 -37.29 -3.35
C MET A 36 -6.92 -38.36 -2.46
N ALA A 37 -7.07 -39.59 -2.94
CA ALA A 37 -7.58 -40.70 -2.14
C ALA A 37 -6.64 -41.08 -0.98
N GLN A 38 -5.32 -41.06 -1.21
CA GLN A 38 -4.33 -41.28 -0.15
C GLN A 38 -4.37 -40.19 0.92
N ASP A 39 -4.43 -38.92 0.52
CA ASP A 39 -4.45 -37.79 1.44
C ASP A 39 -5.72 -37.74 2.28
N LEU A 40 -6.86 -38.16 1.73
CA LEU A 40 -8.12 -38.30 2.49
C LEU A 40 -8.01 -39.34 3.62
N ARG A 41 -7.10 -40.32 3.50
CA ARG A 41 -6.85 -41.34 4.53
C ARG A 41 -5.72 -40.94 5.49
N ALA A 42 -5.08 -39.79 5.29
CA ALA A 42 -3.94 -39.32 6.07
C ALA A 42 -4.31 -38.07 6.88
N PRO A 43 -4.94 -38.19 8.06
CA PRO A 43 -5.47 -37.05 8.81
C PRO A 43 -4.41 -36.04 9.29
N HIS A 44 -3.13 -36.45 9.32
CA HIS A 44 -2.00 -35.58 9.62
C HIS A 44 -1.65 -34.62 8.47
N ILE A 45 -2.11 -34.90 7.24
CA ILE A 45 -1.99 -34.00 6.09
C ILE A 45 -3.17 -33.06 6.07
N ARG A 46 -3.01 -31.90 6.72
CA ARG A 46 -4.04 -30.86 6.81
C ARG A 46 -3.45 -29.48 6.60
N ARG A 47 -4.33 -28.49 6.46
CA ARG A 47 -3.94 -27.08 6.44
C ARG A 47 -3.70 -26.62 7.88
N TRP A 48 -2.61 -25.89 8.08
CA TRP A 48 -2.24 -25.34 9.38
C TRP A 48 -2.65 -23.86 9.47
N PRO A 49 -3.12 -23.40 10.65
CA PRO A 49 -3.60 -22.04 10.81
C PRO A 49 -2.43 -21.05 10.82
N ALA A 50 -2.67 -19.86 10.29
CA ALA A 50 -1.79 -18.72 10.50
C ALA A 50 -2.14 -18.06 11.84
N VAL A 51 -1.13 -17.74 12.64
CA VAL A 51 -1.26 -17.05 13.91
C VAL A 51 -0.64 -15.67 13.77
N ALA A 52 -1.40 -14.62 14.09
CA ALA A 52 -0.88 -13.25 14.08
C ALA A 52 0.31 -13.15 15.06
N ALA A 53 1.37 -12.44 14.66
CA ALA A 53 2.61 -12.36 15.45
C ALA A 53 2.37 -11.85 16.89
N ALA A 54 1.40 -10.97 17.10
CA ALA A 54 1.02 -10.45 18.41
C ALA A 54 0.48 -11.53 19.38
N HIS A 55 -0.09 -12.62 18.85
CA HIS A 55 -0.67 -13.72 19.63
C HIS A 55 0.21 -14.99 19.61
N SER A 56 1.40 -14.90 19.02
CA SER A 56 2.28 -16.04 18.82
C SER A 56 3.41 -16.07 19.85
N ALA A 57 3.52 -17.18 20.58
CA ALA A 57 4.69 -17.45 21.42
C ALA A 57 5.97 -17.68 20.58
N LEU A 58 5.81 -18.16 19.34
CA LEU A 58 6.92 -18.47 18.44
C LEU A 58 7.41 -17.26 17.62
N ALA A 59 6.66 -16.15 17.58
CA ALA A 59 7.07 -14.94 16.86
C ALA A 59 8.38 -14.33 17.39
N ARG A 60 8.67 -14.55 18.68
CA ARG A 60 9.93 -14.14 19.32
C ARG A 60 10.95 -15.28 19.46
N ALA A 61 10.61 -16.48 19.01
CA ALA A 61 11.54 -17.61 19.05
C ALA A 61 12.74 -17.36 18.12
N PRO A 62 13.91 -17.98 18.38
CA PRO A 62 15.08 -17.88 17.53
C PRO A 62 14.78 -18.26 16.07
N VAL A 63 15.44 -17.57 15.14
CA VAL A 63 15.41 -17.95 13.72
C VAL A 63 16.33 -19.15 13.53
N LEU A 64 15.76 -20.29 13.17
CA LEU A 64 16.49 -21.53 12.89
C LEU A 64 17.12 -21.51 11.51
N ALA A 65 16.42 -20.92 10.53
CA ALA A 65 16.91 -20.76 9.18
C ALA A 65 16.29 -19.52 8.52
N GLU A 66 17.09 -18.81 7.73
CA GLU A 66 16.65 -17.75 6.84
C GLU A 66 17.11 -18.06 5.41
N VAL A 67 16.21 -17.88 4.45
CA VAL A 67 16.49 -18.02 3.02
C VAL A 67 16.00 -16.77 2.32
N ARG A 68 16.89 -16.15 1.53
CA ARG A 68 16.57 -14.99 0.70
C ARG A 68 16.78 -15.36 -0.75
N SER A 69 15.83 -15.00 -1.61
CA SER A 69 15.94 -15.23 -3.05
C SER A 69 15.48 -13.99 -3.84
N PRO A 70 16.17 -13.63 -4.93
CA PRO A 70 15.77 -12.50 -5.74
C PRO A 70 14.46 -12.74 -6.51
N LEU A 71 13.64 -11.72 -6.67
CA LEU A 71 12.37 -11.79 -7.38
C LEU A 71 12.53 -11.62 -8.89
N TRP A 72 13.32 -10.65 -9.32
CA TRP A 72 13.36 -10.18 -10.72
C TRP A 72 14.58 -10.63 -11.52
N SER A 73 15.65 -11.09 -10.86
CA SER A 73 16.90 -11.48 -11.53
C SER A 73 16.93 -12.96 -11.88
N ASP A 74 16.29 -13.31 -12.99
CA ASP A 74 16.31 -14.65 -13.61
C ASP A 74 17.13 -14.72 -14.92
N GLY A 75 17.72 -13.60 -15.35
CA GLY A 75 18.52 -13.51 -16.58
C GLY A 75 17.71 -13.38 -17.87
N ARG A 76 16.37 -13.29 -17.80
CA ARG A 76 15.45 -13.29 -18.96
C ARG A 76 14.58 -12.04 -18.99
N SER A 77 15.20 -10.89 -19.29
CA SER A 77 14.49 -9.61 -19.44
C SER A 77 13.53 -9.59 -20.63
N ASP A 78 13.75 -10.47 -21.61
CA ASP A 78 12.90 -10.72 -22.79
C ASP A 78 11.55 -11.36 -22.45
N GLU A 79 11.35 -11.83 -21.21
CA GLU A 79 10.12 -12.46 -20.73
C GLU A 79 9.58 -11.80 -19.47
N PHE A 80 9.69 -10.46 -19.40
CA PHE A 80 9.35 -9.70 -18.21
C PHE A 80 7.91 -9.95 -17.72
N ALA A 81 6.92 -10.05 -18.62
CA ALA A 81 5.53 -10.32 -18.23
C ALA A 81 5.36 -11.63 -17.45
N LEU A 82 6.10 -12.68 -17.80
CA LEU A 82 6.05 -13.95 -17.07
C LEU A 82 6.81 -13.89 -15.74
N ALA A 83 7.87 -13.07 -15.65
CA ALA A 83 8.54 -12.77 -14.38
C ALA A 83 7.62 -11.98 -13.44
N ALA A 84 6.92 -10.98 -13.95
CA ALA A 84 5.90 -10.21 -13.24
C ALA A 84 4.74 -11.11 -12.78
N GLY A 85 4.31 -12.03 -13.65
CA GLY A 85 3.33 -13.05 -13.32
C GLY A 85 3.79 -13.99 -12.20
N LYS A 86 5.05 -14.44 -12.20
CA LYS A 86 5.65 -15.17 -11.08
C LYS A 86 5.55 -14.38 -9.78
N VAL A 87 5.98 -13.11 -9.77
CA VAL A 87 5.94 -12.28 -8.55
C VAL A 87 4.51 -12.12 -8.04
N HIS A 88 3.54 -11.96 -8.95
CA HIS A 88 2.12 -11.95 -8.61
C HIS A 88 1.64 -13.29 -8.01
N ASN A 89 2.02 -14.42 -8.60
CA ASN A 89 1.66 -15.73 -8.09
C ASN A 89 2.28 -16.00 -6.71
N LEU A 90 3.53 -15.59 -6.49
CA LEU A 90 4.18 -15.66 -5.19
C LEU A 90 3.43 -14.80 -4.17
N ARG A 91 3.07 -13.55 -4.50
CA ARG A 91 2.26 -12.66 -3.65
C ARG A 91 0.98 -13.33 -3.13
N LEU A 92 0.26 -14.04 -4.01
CA LEU A 92 -0.94 -14.79 -3.63
C LEU A 92 -0.60 -16.01 -2.78
N ALA A 93 0.45 -16.74 -3.12
CA ALA A 93 0.88 -17.92 -2.36
C ALA A 93 1.31 -17.56 -0.93
N LEU A 94 1.96 -16.41 -0.74
CA LEU A 94 2.43 -15.94 0.57
C LEU A 94 1.32 -15.92 1.62
N GLN A 95 0.10 -15.53 1.23
CA GLN A 95 -1.06 -15.48 2.13
C GLN A 95 -1.43 -16.85 2.73
N ALA A 96 -1.00 -17.95 2.11
CA ALA A 96 -1.22 -19.29 2.62
C ALA A 96 -0.12 -19.77 3.59
N PHE A 97 1.06 -19.14 3.59
CA PHE A 97 2.24 -19.64 4.30
C PHE A 97 2.74 -18.70 5.40
N ASP A 98 2.58 -17.38 5.26
CA ASP A 98 3.04 -16.45 6.28
C ASP A 98 2.26 -16.59 7.59
N GLY A 99 2.99 -16.62 8.71
CA GLY A 99 2.47 -16.79 10.05
C GLY A 99 1.95 -18.19 10.39
N VAL A 100 2.14 -19.19 9.52
CA VAL A 100 1.73 -20.58 9.78
C VAL A 100 2.51 -21.16 10.95
N GLU A 101 1.80 -21.78 11.89
CA GLU A 101 2.40 -22.49 13.02
C GLU A 101 2.16 -23.99 12.95
N LEU A 102 3.24 -24.74 13.10
CA LEU A 102 3.28 -26.20 13.08
C LEU A 102 3.60 -26.68 14.50
N PRO A 103 2.75 -27.50 15.15
CA PRO A 103 3.13 -28.17 16.38
C PRO A 103 4.19 -29.26 16.12
N ALA A 104 4.86 -29.72 17.18
CA ALA A 104 5.75 -30.88 17.09
C ALA A 104 4.99 -32.12 16.58
N GLY A 105 5.63 -32.89 15.69
CA GLY A 105 5.04 -34.04 15.00
C GLY A 105 4.16 -33.70 13.80
N ALA A 106 3.93 -32.41 13.49
CA ALA A 106 3.13 -32.00 12.35
C ALA A 106 3.85 -32.22 11.02
N VAL A 107 3.06 -32.37 9.95
CA VAL A 107 3.56 -32.39 8.58
C VAL A 107 3.02 -31.19 7.81
N LEU A 108 3.92 -30.36 7.29
CA LEU A 108 3.59 -29.33 6.32
C LEU A 108 3.59 -29.95 4.92
N SER A 109 2.43 -29.96 4.25
CA SER A 109 2.31 -30.27 2.82
C SER A 109 2.09 -28.96 2.05
N PHE A 110 2.93 -28.71 1.05
CA PHE A 110 2.87 -27.49 0.24
C PHE A 110 1.50 -27.32 -0.41
N TRP A 111 1.01 -28.35 -1.11
CA TRP A 111 -0.29 -28.28 -1.78
C TRP A 111 -1.48 -28.33 -0.83
N GLN A 112 -1.38 -29.03 0.30
CA GLN A 112 -2.45 -28.99 1.29
C GLN A 112 -2.57 -27.61 1.94
N GLN A 113 -1.45 -26.91 2.13
CA GLN A 113 -1.44 -25.56 2.68
C GLN A 113 -1.94 -24.52 1.67
N LEU A 114 -1.42 -24.54 0.43
CA LEU A 114 -1.74 -23.56 -0.62
C LEU A 114 -3.12 -23.81 -1.27
N GLY A 115 -3.47 -25.09 -1.44
CA GLY A 115 -4.64 -25.52 -2.21
C GLY A 115 -4.46 -25.34 -3.72
N ARG A 116 -5.53 -25.66 -4.46
CA ARG A 116 -5.50 -25.61 -5.94
C ARG A 116 -5.36 -24.19 -6.45
N ILE A 117 -4.41 -23.97 -7.35
CA ILE A 117 -4.18 -22.71 -8.07
C ILE A 117 -5.14 -22.63 -9.26
N THR A 118 -5.83 -21.51 -9.40
CA THR A 118 -6.76 -21.23 -10.52
C THR A 118 -6.78 -19.73 -10.83
N THR A 119 -7.19 -19.38 -12.05
CA THR A 119 -7.44 -17.98 -12.45
C THR A 119 -8.52 -17.31 -11.60
N ARG A 120 -9.54 -18.07 -11.16
CA ARG A 120 -10.59 -17.58 -10.25
C ARG A 120 -10.04 -17.14 -8.89
N LYS A 121 -8.91 -17.68 -8.45
CA LYS A 121 -8.19 -17.26 -7.24
C LYS A 121 -7.17 -16.14 -7.51
N GLY A 122 -7.15 -15.58 -8.72
CA GLY A 122 -6.27 -14.48 -9.11
C GLY A 122 -4.93 -14.91 -9.71
N PHE A 123 -4.59 -16.20 -9.72
CA PHE A 123 -3.31 -16.64 -10.29
C PHE A 123 -3.23 -16.38 -11.80
N VAL A 124 -2.05 -15.96 -12.25
CA VAL A 124 -1.78 -15.54 -13.63
C VAL A 124 -0.69 -16.42 -14.27
N LEU A 125 -0.46 -16.23 -15.57
CA LEU A 125 0.62 -16.90 -16.29
C LEU A 125 1.98 -16.52 -15.70
N GLY A 126 2.80 -17.53 -15.41
CA GLY A 126 4.22 -17.39 -15.14
C GLY A 126 4.97 -18.53 -15.81
N ARG A 127 6.30 -18.58 -15.66
CA ARG A 127 7.11 -19.66 -16.24
C ARG A 127 6.98 -20.95 -15.43
N GLU A 128 6.75 -22.05 -16.13
CA GLU A 128 6.84 -23.41 -15.61
C GLU A 128 7.81 -24.22 -16.46
N ILE A 129 8.64 -25.05 -15.84
CA ILE A 129 9.43 -26.04 -16.56
C ILE A 129 8.59 -27.31 -16.72
N ARG A 130 8.28 -27.69 -17.95
CA ARG A 130 7.51 -28.90 -18.26
C ARG A 130 8.16 -29.68 -19.40
N GLU A 131 8.53 -30.93 -19.12
CA GLU A 131 9.14 -31.85 -20.10
C GLU A 131 10.36 -31.24 -20.82
N GLY A 132 11.19 -30.51 -20.08
CA GLY A 132 12.36 -29.85 -20.66
C GLY A 132 12.03 -28.66 -21.53
N CYS A 133 10.82 -28.07 -21.44
CA CYS A 133 10.45 -26.77 -22.00
C CYS A 133 10.19 -25.74 -20.89
N VAL A 134 10.34 -24.43 -21.15
CA VAL A 134 9.71 -23.39 -20.35
C VAL A 134 8.37 -23.03 -20.99
N VAL A 135 7.27 -23.22 -20.27
CA VAL A 135 5.91 -22.98 -20.77
C VAL A 135 5.20 -21.94 -19.89
N PRO A 136 4.42 -21.01 -20.48
CA PRO A 136 3.51 -20.16 -19.72
C PRO A 136 2.40 -21.00 -19.08
N THR A 137 2.33 -21.01 -17.76
CA THR A 137 1.28 -21.72 -17.01
C THR A 137 0.73 -20.87 -15.87
N ILE A 138 -0.56 -21.03 -15.59
CA ILE A 138 -1.23 -20.41 -14.43
C ILE A 138 -0.56 -20.88 -13.13
N GLY A 139 -0.09 -19.94 -12.31
CA GLY A 139 0.67 -20.25 -11.11
C GLY A 139 2.15 -20.57 -11.37
N GLY A 140 2.65 -20.33 -12.57
CA GLY A 140 4.07 -20.50 -12.87
C GLY A 140 4.96 -19.67 -11.93
N GLY A 141 6.12 -20.22 -11.58
CA GLY A 141 7.14 -19.60 -10.74
C GLY A 141 6.96 -19.75 -9.22
N ILE A 142 5.90 -20.40 -8.74
CA ILE A 142 5.72 -20.75 -7.31
C ILE A 142 6.79 -21.73 -6.79
N CYS A 143 7.52 -22.41 -7.68
CA CYS A 143 8.61 -23.30 -7.30
C CYS A 143 9.74 -22.57 -6.56
N GLN A 144 9.85 -21.25 -6.73
CA GLN A 144 10.75 -20.42 -5.93
C GLN A 144 10.42 -20.52 -4.42
N LEU A 145 9.13 -20.60 -4.06
CA LEU A 145 8.71 -20.74 -2.67
C LEU A 145 8.96 -22.16 -2.14
N SER A 146 8.70 -23.20 -2.93
CA SER A 146 9.00 -24.59 -2.52
C SER A 146 10.51 -24.82 -2.36
N ASN A 147 11.34 -24.27 -3.25
CA ASN A 147 12.80 -24.27 -3.11
C ASN A 147 13.23 -23.58 -1.80
N ALA A 148 12.66 -22.41 -1.51
CA ALA A 148 12.97 -21.69 -0.26
C ALA A 148 12.55 -22.48 0.99
N LEU A 149 11.37 -23.11 0.98
CA LEU A 149 10.88 -23.96 2.05
C LEU A 149 11.77 -25.19 2.28
N ALA A 150 12.12 -25.91 1.21
CA ALA A 150 12.97 -27.09 1.30
C ALA A 150 14.38 -26.72 1.81
N THR A 151 14.93 -25.61 1.32
CA THR A 151 16.21 -25.09 1.77
C THR A 151 16.19 -24.71 3.24
N ALA A 152 15.18 -23.94 3.67
CA ALA A 152 15.07 -23.52 5.07
C ALA A 152 14.87 -24.72 5.99
N ALA A 153 14.04 -25.68 5.59
CA ALA A 153 13.82 -26.90 6.35
C ALA A 153 15.11 -27.69 6.54
N SER A 154 15.89 -27.89 5.48
CA SER A 154 17.18 -28.58 5.59
C SER A 154 18.20 -27.81 6.42
N ARG A 155 18.27 -26.48 6.30
CA ARG A 155 19.15 -25.64 7.13
C ARG A 155 18.77 -25.70 8.61
N ALA A 156 17.48 -25.83 8.90
CA ALA A 156 16.94 -26.01 10.25
C ALA A 156 17.02 -27.46 10.76
N GLY A 157 17.59 -28.40 9.99
CA GLY A 157 17.71 -29.81 10.37
C GLY A 157 16.39 -30.60 10.33
N LEU A 158 15.36 -30.10 9.63
CA LEU A 158 14.06 -30.75 9.52
C LEU A 158 14.06 -31.83 8.42
N THR A 159 13.22 -32.84 8.61
CA THR A 159 13.09 -33.96 7.68
C THR A 159 12.21 -33.60 6.49
N LEU A 160 12.73 -33.78 5.27
CA LEU A 160 11.96 -33.72 4.02
C LEU A 160 11.33 -35.09 3.73
N LEU A 161 10.04 -35.24 4.03
CA LEU A 161 9.28 -36.48 3.80
C LEU A 161 9.00 -36.74 2.30
N GLU A 162 8.85 -35.68 1.52
CA GLU A 162 8.67 -35.75 0.08
C GLU A 162 9.36 -34.55 -0.58
N ARG A 163 10.23 -34.82 -1.56
CA ARG A 163 10.92 -33.79 -2.36
C ARG A 163 11.21 -34.35 -3.75
N HIS A 164 10.86 -33.59 -4.77
CA HIS A 164 11.16 -33.91 -6.17
C HIS A 164 12.03 -32.80 -6.78
N GLY A 165 12.98 -33.16 -7.64
CA GLY A 165 13.78 -32.19 -8.38
C GLY A 165 13.14 -31.80 -9.72
N HIS A 166 13.50 -30.63 -10.26
CA HIS A 166 13.11 -30.23 -11.61
C HIS A 166 13.78 -31.13 -12.65
N THR A 167 13.08 -31.33 -13.77
CA THR A 167 13.58 -32.13 -14.91
C THR A 167 14.47 -31.35 -15.86
N ALA A 168 14.54 -30.02 -15.73
CA ALA A 168 15.43 -29.12 -16.43
C ALA A 168 15.69 -27.86 -15.58
N LEU A 169 16.71 -27.07 -15.92
CA LEU A 169 17.06 -25.83 -15.21
C LEU A 169 16.63 -24.61 -16.02
N ILE A 170 16.23 -23.55 -15.32
CA ILE A 170 16.20 -22.19 -15.88
C ILE A 170 17.63 -21.64 -15.74
N GLU A 171 18.10 -20.86 -16.71
CA GLU A 171 19.48 -20.32 -16.78
C GLU A 171 20.01 -19.75 -15.44
N ALA A 172 19.17 -19.05 -14.67
CA ALA A 172 19.53 -18.49 -13.36
C ALA A 172 19.59 -19.50 -12.20
N ALA A 173 19.03 -20.71 -12.33
CA ALA A 173 19.09 -21.75 -11.29
C ALA A 173 20.52 -22.27 -11.04
N ARG A 174 21.48 -21.92 -11.91
CA ARG A 174 22.91 -22.22 -11.74
C ARG A 174 23.63 -21.42 -10.63
N ARG A 175 23.01 -20.38 -10.04
CA ARG A 175 23.79 -19.39 -9.26
C ARG A 175 24.00 -19.68 -7.77
N ASP A 176 23.28 -20.63 -7.16
CA ASP A 176 23.48 -20.92 -5.73
C ASP A 176 23.33 -22.42 -5.41
N ALA A 177 24.47 -23.10 -5.28
CA ALA A 177 24.53 -24.52 -4.91
C ALA A 177 24.03 -24.79 -3.47
N SER A 178 23.79 -23.75 -2.66
CA SER A 178 23.25 -23.87 -1.31
C SER A 178 21.72 -23.98 -1.26
N LEU A 179 21.04 -23.80 -2.40
CA LEU A 179 19.59 -23.97 -2.51
C LEU A 179 19.22 -25.41 -2.84
N ILE A 180 18.21 -25.91 -2.12
CA ILE A 180 17.64 -27.24 -2.36
C ILE A 180 16.55 -27.13 -3.41
N ASP A 181 16.73 -27.90 -4.48
CA ASP A 181 15.76 -28.02 -5.54
C ASP A 181 14.51 -28.78 -5.07
N ALA A 182 13.33 -28.18 -5.24
CA ALA A 182 12.05 -28.74 -4.86
C ALA A 182 10.95 -28.28 -5.83
N THR A 183 10.60 -29.15 -6.78
CA THR A 183 9.48 -28.92 -7.71
C THR A 183 8.16 -29.41 -7.15
N VAL A 184 7.06 -28.79 -7.61
CA VAL A 184 5.69 -29.09 -7.17
C VAL A 184 4.75 -29.07 -8.37
N LEU A 185 3.83 -30.03 -8.43
CA LEU A 185 2.81 -30.14 -9.48
C LEU A 185 1.48 -30.59 -8.88
N TRP A 186 0.44 -29.76 -9.00
CA TRP A 186 -0.85 -30.03 -8.37
C TRP A 186 -1.52 -31.31 -8.89
N LYS A 187 -1.99 -32.24 -8.05
CA LYS A 187 -1.65 -32.50 -6.63
C LYS A 187 -0.66 -33.67 -6.52
N HIS A 188 -0.13 -34.15 -7.65
CA HIS A 188 0.66 -35.37 -7.72
C HIS A 188 2.06 -35.22 -7.09
N ILE A 189 2.76 -34.12 -7.36
CA ILE A 189 4.13 -33.86 -6.88
C ILE A 189 4.05 -32.79 -5.80
N ASP A 190 4.43 -33.14 -4.57
CA ASP A 190 4.30 -32.27 -3.40
C ASP A 190 5.66 -32.09 -2.68
N LEU A 191 5.74 -31.06 -1.84
CA LEU A 191 6.82 -30.89 -0.88
C LEU A 191 6.25 -31.13 0.51
N ARG A 192 6.80 -32.11 1.24
CA ARG A 192 6.36 -32.45 2.59
C ARG A 192 7.51 -32.35 3.59
N ILE A 193 7.30 -31.59 4.67
CA ILE A 193 8.28 -31.31 5.71
C ILE A 193 7.71 -31.77 7.05
N ALA A 194 8.45 -32.58 7.80
CA ALA A 194 8.09 -32.94 9.16
C ALA A 194 8.64 -31.91 10.14
N ALA A 195 7.77 -31.41 11.02
CA ALA A 195 8.16 -30.58 12.15
C ALA A 195 8.45 -31.49 13.35
N ASP A 196 9.71 -31.60 13.76
CA ASP A 196 10.13 -32.33 14.97
C ASP A 196 9.85 -31.53 16.26
N ARG A 197 9.62 -30.21 16.12
CA ARG A 197 9.39 -29.25 17.18
C ARG A 197 8.33 -28.22 16.76
N PRO A 198 7.82 -27.38 17.68
CA PRO A 198 6.96 -26.27 17.30
C PRO A 198 7.71 -25.27 16.42
N LEU A 199 7.13 -24.94 15.26
CA LEU A 199 7.73 -24.07 14.26
C LEU A 199 6.75 -22.99 13.81
N ARG A 200 7.28 -21.81 13.53
CA ARG A 200 6.58 -20.72 12.86
C ARG A 200 7.26 -20.41 11.54
N LEU A 201 6.45 -20.32 10.49
CA LEU A 201 6.87 -19.90 9.17
C LEU A 201 6.56 -18.41 8.97
N GLU A 202 7.58 -17.63 8.63
CA GLU A 202 7.41 -16.21 8.27
C GLU A 202 7.87 -16.03 6.82
N VAL A 203 6.98 -15.53 5.96
CA VAL A 203 7.25 -15.33 4.53
C VAL A 203 6.97 -13.90 4.16
N GLN A 204 8.03 -13.16 3.82
CA GLN A 204 7.98 -11.75 3.50
C GLN A 204 8.48 -11.52 2.09
N MET A 205 7.92 -10.54 1.40
CA MET A 205 8.36 -10.18 0.06
C MET A 205 8.52 -8.66 -0.05
N SER A 206 9.78 -8.23 -0.22
CA SER A 206 10.12 -6.84 -0.54
C SER A 206 9.91 -6.58 -2.03
N ALA A 207 10.26 -5.38 -2.50
CA ALA A 207 10.22 -5.07 -3.93
C ALA A 207 11.17 -5.93 -4.78
N SER A 208 12.22 -6.52 -4.19
CA SER A 208 13.29 -7.21 -4.93
C SER A 208 13.60 -8.62 -4.43
N GLN A 209 13.19 -8.99 -3.21
CA GLN A 209 13.54 -10.25 -2.58
C GLN A 209 12.34 -10.93 -1.91
N LEU A 210 12.29 -12.25 -2.04
CA LEU A 210 11.49 -13.14 -1.20
C LEU A 210 12.36 -13.61 -0.03
N THR A 211 11.89 -13.39 1.19
CA THR A 211 12.56 -13.82 2.43
C THR A 211 11.66 -14.81 3.17
N LEU A 212 12.23 -15.95 3.53
CA LEU A 212 11.57 -16.98 4.32
C LEU A 212 12.37 -17.22 5.59
N ARG A 213 11.69 -17.20 6.74
CA ARG A 213 12.27 -17.55 8.05
C ARG A 213 11.50 -18.70 8.67
N LEU A 214 12.24 -19.63 9.25
CA LEU A 214 11.71 -20.63 10.16
C LEU A 214 12.14 -20.26 11.58
N ARG A 215 11.17 -20.08 12.48
CA ARG A 215 11.40 -19.85 13.90
C ARG A 215 10.98 -21.07 14.71
N GLY A 216 11.69 -21.32 15.79
CA GLY A 216 11.37 -22.41 16.71
C GLY A 216 12.39 -22.51 17.83
N ALA A 217 12.17 -23.42 18.77
CA ALA A 217 13.15 -23.68 19.81
C ALA A 217 14.45 -24.23 19.19
N ALA A 218 15.58 -23.68 19.64
CA ALA A 218 16.88 -24.29 19.38
C ALA A 218 16.90 -25.64 20.09
N GLY A 219 16.84 -26.71 19.31
CA GLY A 219 16.92 -28.08 19.79
C GLY A 219 18.27 -28.64 19.41
N THR A 220 18.80 -29.54 20.25
CA THR A 220 19.90 -30.43 19.87
C THR A 220 19.51 -31.13 18.58
N ALA A 221 20.34 -31.01 17.54
CA ALA A 221 20.12 -31.71 16.28
C ALA A 221 19.97 -33.20 16.57
N HIS A 222 18.73 -33.72 16.56
CA HIS A 222 18.51 -35.15 16.57
C HIS A 222 18.84 -35.63 15.17
N SER A 223 20.11 -36.02 15.01
CA SER A 223 20.51 -36.87 13.91
C SER A 223 19.65 -38.13 13.94
N SER A 224 19.05 -38.42 12.80
CA SER A 224 18.32 -39.64 12.45
C SER A 224 16.86 -39.77 12.92
N THR A 225 15.95 -39.68 11.95
CA THR A 225 15.32 -40.89 11.40
C THR A 225 15.27 -40.74 9.87
N GLN A 226 16.05 -41.56 9.18
CA GLN A 226 15.93 -41.79 7.74
C GLN A 226 14.53 -42.36 7.48
N PHE A 227 13.57 -41.51 7.12
CA PHE A 227 12.43 -41.98 6.34
C PHE A 227 12.91 -42.24 4.92
N PRO A 228 12.35 -43.24 4.20
CA PRO A 228 12.73 -43.49 2.82
C PRO A 228 12.47 -42.22 2.03
N ILE A 229 13.54 -41.49 1.72
CA ILE A 229 13.46 -40.41 0.78
C ILE A 229 13.06 -41.10 -0.52
N HIS A 230 11.82 -40.90 -0.97
CA HIS A 230 11.45 -41.20 -2.35
C HIS A 230 12.16 -40.19 -3.25
N ILE A 231 13.48 -40.25 -3.29
CA ILE A 231 14.27 -39.70 -4.38
C ILE A 231 13.85 -40.55 -5.55
N VAL A 232 13.00 -40.01 -6.41
CA VAL A 232 12.83 -40.58 -7.76
C VAL A 232 14.24 -40.62 -8.34
N LYS A 233 14.81 -41.82 -8.49
CA LYS A 233 16.17 -42.04 -8.99
C LYS A 233 16.25 -41.49 -10.41
N ARG A 234 16.73 -40.25 -10.52
CA ARG A 234 17.65 -39.70 -11.52
C ARG A 234 17.75 -38.17 -11.32
N PRO A 235 18.62 -37.67 -10.42
CA PRO A 235 19.22 -36.38 -10.69
C PRO A 235 20.29 -36.63 -11.75
N ARG A 236 20.06 -36.17 -12.99
CA ARG A 236 21.21 -35.80 -13.82
C ARG A 236 22.00 -34.77 -12.99
N PRO A 237 23.34 -34.82 -12.96
CA PRO A 237 24.13 -33.73 -12.39
C PRO A 237 23.58 -32.40 -12.90
N ALA A 238 23.46 -31.39 -12.04
CA ALA A 238 22.92 -30.07 -12.44
C ALA A 238 23.69 -29.46 -13.64
N ALA A 239 24.93 -29.91 -13.87
CA ALA A 239 25.74 -29.57 -15.04
C ALA A 239 25.16 -30.04 -16.39
N ASP A 240 24.35 -31.12 -16.40
CA ASP A 240 23.87 -31.82 -17.60
C ASP A 240 22.42 -31.48 -17.99
N LEU A 241 21.77 -30.55 -17.29
CA LEU A 241 20.41 -30.14 -17.61
C LEU A 241 20.43 -29.05 -18.70
N PRO A 242 19.70 -29.23 -19.82
CA PRO A 242 19.69 -28.26 -20.90
C PRO A 242 19.08 -26.94 -20.43
N VAL A 243 19.68 -25.83 -20.86
CA VAL A 243 19.10 -24.50 -20.77
C VAL A 243 17.97 -24.40 -21.79
N VAL A 244 16.76 -24.07 -21.36
CA VAL A 244 15.58 -24.08 -22.24
C VAL A 244 15.02 -22.68 -22.48
N ARG A 245 14.75 -22.35 -23.75
CA ARG A 245 13.95 -21.19 -24.17
C ARG A 245 12.45 -21.44 -23.95
N SER A 246 11.66 -20.39 -23.73
CA SER A 246 10.22 -20.54 -23.48
C SER A 246 9.39 -20.58 -24.75
N CYS A 247 8.15 -21.04 -24.67
CA CYS A 247 7.20 -20.95 -25.79
C CYS A 247 6.95 -19.52 -26.29
N VAL A 248 7.28 -18.48 -25.51
CA VAL A 248 7.14 -17.07 -25.92
C VAL A 248 8.32 -16.62 -26.79
N THR A 249 9.49 -17.26 -26.66
CA THR A 249 10.76 -16.78 -27.23
C THR A 249 11.52 -17.85 -28.02
N CYS A 250 11.03 -19.08 -28.08
CA CYS A 250 11.68 -20.17 -28.81
C CYS A 250 11.52 -20.05 -30.33
N ASN A 251 10.56 -19.26 -30.82
CA ASN A 251 10.25 -19.02 -32.23
C ASN A 251 10.01 -20.30 -33.07
N GLU A 252 9.71 -21.42 -32.41
CA GLU A 252 9.48 -22.72 -33.05
C GLU A 252 8.00 -22.88 -33.41
N THR A 253 7.66 -22.51 -34.64
CA THR A 253 6.29 -22.46 -35.14
C THR A 253 5.73 -23.84 -35.49
N SER A 254 6.59 -24.86 -35.68
CA SER A 254 6.16 -26.24 -35.98
C SER A 254 5.75 -27.02 -34.72
N CYS A 255 6.06 -26.51 -33.52
CA CYS A 255 5.68 -27.13 -32.27
C CYS A 255 4.17 -27.04 -32.03
N PHE A 256 3.51 -28.14 -31.63
CA PHE A 256 2.07 -28.09 -31.29
C PHE A 256 1.76 -27.23 -30.04
N ARG A 257 2.80 -26.83 -29.28
CA ARG A 257 2.71 -25.90 -28.13
C ARG A 257 2.96 -24.45 -28.52
N HIS A 258 3.16 -24.15 -29.80
CA HIS A 258 3.29 -22.78 -30.28
C HIS A 258 2.01 -22.00 -29.96
N GLN A 259 2.15 -20.87 -29.27
CA GLN A 259 1.05 -20.04 -28.81
C GLN A 259 1.24 -18.61 -29.35
N PRO A 260 0.90 -18.35 -30.63
CA PRO A 260 1.06 -17.04 -31.24
C PRO A 260 0.27 -15.95 -30.50
N GLU A 261 -0.83 -16.32 -29.83
CA GLU A 261 -1.63 -15.42 -28.99
C GLU A 261 -0.88 -14.85 -27.79
N LEU A 262 0.22 -15.48 -27.38
CA LEU A 262 1.07 -15.03 -26.26
C LEU A 262 2.27 -14.19 -26.71
N ALA A 263 2.44 -13.93 -28.02
CA ALA A 263 3.55 -13.15 -28.54
C ALA A 263 3.65 -11.75 -27.88
N ASN A 264 2.50 -11.12 -27.62
CA ASN A 264 2.42 -9.80 -26.96
C ASN A 264 2.96 -9.79 -25.52
N LEU A 265 3.24 -10.95 -24.90
CA LEU A 265 3.89 -11.00 -23.59
C LEU A 265 5.38 -10.68 -23.66
N ALA A 266 6.03 -10.88 -24.82
CA ALA A 266 7.45 -10.58 -25.02
C ALA A 266 7.72 -9.07 -24.99
N ASP A 267 6.78 -8.26 -25.49
CA ASP A 267 6.94 -6.81 -25.60
C ASP A 267 6.58 -6.05 -24.32
N GLN A 268 5.97 -6.72 -23.34
CA GLN A 268 5.53 -6.09 -22.11
C GLN A 268 6.69 -5.83 -21.15
N GLN A 269 6.74 -4.60 -20.63
CA GLN A 269 7.75 -4.16 -19.66
C GLN A 269 7.11 -3.77 -18.31
N GLY A 270 7.95 -3.44 -17.34
CA GLY A 270 7.51 -2.97 -16.03
C GLY A 270 6.85 -1.61 -16.15
N SER A 271 5.68 -1.49 -15.54
CA SER A 271 4.86 -0.28 -15.58
C SER A 271 4.77 0.41 -14.23
N SER A 272 4.50 1.70 -14.28
CA SER A 272 4.13 2.54 -13.14
C SER A 272 2.62 2.79 -13.08
N HIS A 273 2.03 2.70 -11.88
CA HIS A 273 0.60 2.98 -11.69
C HIS A 273 0.38 3.88 -10.48
N ALA A 274 -0.33 4.99 -10.68
CA ALA A 274 -0.79 5.87 -9.62
C ALA A 274 -2.25 5.58 -9.23
N LEU A 275 -2.49 5.27 -7.95
CA LEU A 275 -3.81 5.08 -7.35
C LEU A 275 -4.09 6.22 -6.37
N LEU A 276 -4.89 7.19 -6.77
CA LEU A 276 -5.10 8.44 -6.01
C LEU A 276 -6.57 8.60 -5.56
N ASP A 277 -6.83 9.13 -4.36
CA ASP A 277 -8.20 9.55 -3.96
C ASP A 277 -8.51 10.95 -4.50
N GLY A 278 -7.50 11.79 -4.65
CA GLY A 278 -7.63 13.12 -5.24
C GLY A 278 -6.36 13.61 -5.90
N LEU A 279 -6.47 14.70 -6.64
CA LEU A 279 -5.34 15.36 -7.28
C LEU A 279 -5.23 16.81 -6.79
N THR A 280 -4.38 17.00 -5.77
CA THR A 280 -4.03 18.32 -5.25
C THR A 280 -3.13 19.05 -6.25
N PRO A 281 -3.07 20.39 -6.21
CA PRO A 281 -2.15 21.17 -7.06
C PRO A 281 -0.68 20.81 -6.84
N GLU A 282 -0.28 20.56 -5.60
CA GLU A 282 1.06 20.12 -5.21
C GLU A 282 1.41 18.79 -5.86
N LEU A 283 0.53 17.79 -5.73
CA LEU A 283 0.74 16.47 -6.33
C LEU A 283 0.71 16.53 -7.86
N ALA A 284 -0.20 17.32 -8.45
CA ALA A 284 -0.25 17.51 -9.89
C ALA A 284 1.05 18.13 -10.42
N SER A 285 1.59 19.14 -9.73
CA SER A 285 2.87 19.75 -10.12
C SER A 285 4.04 18.79 -10.03
N HIS A 286 4.06 17.97 -8.99
CA HIS A 286 5.07 16.95 -8.82
C HIS A 286 5.00 15.85 -9.90
N LEU A 287 3.81 15.37 -10.22
CA LEU A 287 3.59 14.37 -11.28
C LEU A 287 3.99 14.88 -12.68
N ARG A 288 3.84 16.20 -12.93
CA ARG A 288 4.37 16.86 -14.15
C ARG A 288 5.90 16.90 -14.23
N GLN A 289 6.62 16.52 -13.17
CA GLN A 289 8.09 16.48 -13.15
C GLN A 289 8.64 15.05 -13.14
N MET A 290 7.80 14.03 -12.94
CA MET A 290 8.20 12.61 -12.87
C MET A 290 7.64 11.80 -14.05
N PRO A 291 8.29 11.82 -15.25
CA PRO A 291 7.86 11.05 -16.40
C PRO A 291 7.83 9.53 -16.18
N GLU A 292 8.67 9.01 -15.30
CA GLU A 292 8.78 7.59 -14.95
C GLU A 292 7.56 7.02 -14.24
N LEU A 293 6.70 7.88 -13.67
CA LEU A 293 5.43 7.49 -13.07
C LEU A 293 4.23 7.68 -14.03
N ARG A 294 4.47 8.17 -15.27
CA ARG A 294 3.44 8.56 -16.26
C ARG A 294 3.07 7.43 -17.20
N GLU A 295 2.39 6.43 -16.67
CA GLU A 295 1.76 5.42 -17.52
C GLU A 295 0.28 5.35 -17.23
N ARG A 296 -0.08 4.96 -16.01
CA ARG A 296 -1.47 4.68 -15.66
C ARG A 296 -1.88 5.43 -14.40
N LEU A 297 -3.03 6.08 -14.46
CA LEU A 297 -3.60 6.83 -13.34
C LEU A 297 -5.04 6.40 -13.09
N THR A 298 -5.31 5.94 -11.88
CA THR A 298 -6.67 5.67 -11.39
C THR A 298 -7.08 6.78 -10.44
N LEU A 299 -8.09 7.57 -10.85
CA LEU A 299 -8.69 8.66 -10.08
C LEU A 299 -10.22 8.48 -10.02
N PRO A 300 -10.84 8.33 -8.83
CA PRO A 300 -12.26 8.00 -8.71
C PRO A 300 -13.20 9.13 -9.12
N HIS A 301 -12.74 10.39 -9.17
CA HIS A 301 -13.57 11.55 -9.50
C HIS A 301 -13.52 11.93 -10.98
N ALA A 302 -12.73 11.22 -11.80
CA ALA A 302 -12.56 11.47 -13.23
C ALA A 302 -13.53 10.65 -14.09
N LEU A 303 -14.84 10.70 -13.78
CA LEU A 303 -15.85 9.79 -14.32
C LEU A 303 -16.45 10.23 -15.66
N THR A 304 -16.50 11.55 -15.91
CA THR A 304 -17.01 12.13 -17.16
C THR A 304 -15.88 12.60 -18.07
N ALA A 305 -16.18 12.84 -19.35
CA ALA A 305 -15.20 13.41 -20.28
C ALA A 305 -14.68 14.79 -19.80
N GLY A 306 -15.57 15.66 -19.32
CA GLY A 306 -15.20 16.97 -18.78
C GLY A 306 -14.31 16.87 -17.53
N GLN A 307 -14.60 15.95 -16.60
CA GLN A 307 -13.75 15.72 -15.43
C GLN A 307 -12.37 15.19 -15.81
N ARG A 308 -12.30 14.28 -16.80
CA ARG A 308 -11.01 13.81 -17.33
C ARG A 308 -10.23 14.93 -18.01
N GLN A 309 -10.90 15.81 -18.75
CA GLN A 309 -10.26 16.97 -19.35
C GLN A 309 -9.74 17.95 -18.29
N GLN A 310 -10.45 18.14 -17.17
CA GLN A 310 -9.95 18.94 -16.06
C GLN A 310 -8.70 18.32 -15.41
N VAL A 311 -8.67 16.99 -15.25
CA VAL A 311 -7.50 16.27 -14.76
C VAL A 311 -6.34 16.40 -15.75
N ALA A 312 -6.58 16.20 -17.05
CA ALA A 312 -5.57 16.34 -18.10
C ALA A 312 -4.97 17.76 -18.10
N ARG A 313 -5.79 18.81 -18.01
CA ARG A 313 -5.33 20.20 -17.85
C ARG A 313 -4.46 20.40 -16.62
N LYS A 314 -4.85 19.84 -15.46
CA LYS A 314 -4.02 19.88 -14.24
C LYS A 314 -2.68 19.18 -14.42
N LEU A 315 -2.64 18.11 -15.22
CA LEU A 315 -1.43 17.37 -15.56
C LEU A 315 -0.71 17.92 -16.81
N ALA A 316 -1.15 19.07 -17.33
CA ALA A 316 -0.62 19.73 -18.53
C ALA A 316 -0.61 18.84 -19.79
N ASP A 317 -1.70 18.10 -20.03
CA ASP A 317 -1.88 17.18 -21.17
C ASP A 317 -0.75 16.16 -21.36
N ALA A 318 -0.03 15.80 -20.29
CA ALA A 318 0.86 14.66 -20.30
C ALA A 318 0.08 13.38 -20.65
N ASP A 319 0.70 12.45 -21.40
CA ASP A 319 0.15 11.20 -21.96
C ASP A 319 -0.32 10.17 -20.91
N TRP A 320 -1.10 10.59 -19.92
CA TRP A 320 -1.63 9.74 -18.86
C TRP A 320 -2.78 8.88 -19.37
N GLN A 321 -2.67 7.57 -19.17
CA GLN A 321 -3.81 6.67 -19.34
C GLN A 321 -4.70 6.73 -18.09
N ILE A 322 -5.71 7.60 -18.14
CA ILE A 322 -6.66 7.79 -17.03
C ILE A 322 -7.69 6.63 -17.02
N SER A 323 -7.48 5.67 -16.12
CA SER A 323 -8.31 4.48 -15.94
C SER A 323 -9.47 4.75 -14.97
N ALA A 324 -10.34 5.71 -15.30
CA ALA A 324 -11.46 6.12 -14.45
C ALA A 324 -12.85 5.90 -15.07
N SER A 325 -12.95 5.18 -16.19
CA SER A 325 -14.21 4.96 -16.89
C SER A 325 -14.84 3.60 -16.59
N GLY A 326 -16.16 3.59 -16.38
CA GLY A 326 -16.98 2.38 -16.29
C GLY A 326 -18.21 2.56 -15.40
N LEU A 327 -19.22 1.69 -15.57
CA LEU A 327 -20.42 1.67 -14.73
C LEU A 327 -20.09 1.41 -13.26
N GLN A 328 -19.14 0.52 -12.99
CA GLN A 328 -18.67 0.22 -11.63
C GLN A 328 -18.04 1.43 -10.94
N ALA A 329 -17.20 2.19 -11.64
CA ALA A 329 -16.58 3.40 -11.10
C ALA A 329 -17.64 4.45 -10.70
N LYS A 330 -18.64 4.65 -11.58
CA LYS A 330 -19.77 5.54 -11.33
C LYS A 330 -20.62 5.07 -10.14
N ALA A 331 -20.88 3.78 -10.04
CA ALA A 331 -21.65 3.21 -8.93
C ALA A 331 -20.94 3.39 -7.58
N VAL A 332 -19.63 3.15 -7.53
CA VAL A 332 -18.82 3.35 -6.30
C VAL A 332 -18.81 4.82 -5.89
N ALA A 333 -18.63 5.74 -6.84
CA ALA A 333 -18.65 7.17 -6.55
C ALA A 333 -20.04 7.66 -6.10
N LEU A 334 -21.12 7.18 -6.72
CA LEU A 334 -22.49 7.50 -6.31
C LEU A 334 -22.78 6.97 -4.90
N ARG A 335 -22.41 5.71 -4.62
CA ARG A 335 -22.54 5.10 -3.29
C ARG A 335 -21.82 5.94 -2.23
N ARG A 336 -20.57 6.32 -2.49
CA ARG A 336 -19.79 7.19 -1.61
C ARG A 336 -20.47 8.54 -1.41
N ALA A 337 -20.92 9.19 -2.48
CA ALA A 337 -21.57 10.49 -2.39
C ALA A 337 -22.86 10.45 -1.55
N LEU A 338 -23.71 9.43 -1.74
CA LEU A 338 -24.93 9.24 -0.96
C LEU A 338 -24.61 8.94 0.51
N TRP A 339 -23.63 8.07 0.77
CA TRP A 339 -23.19 7.73 2.13
C TRP A 339 -22.66 8.93 2.91
N LEU A 340 -21.83 9.75 2.27
CA LEU A 340 -21.30 10.97 2.88
C LEU A 340 -22.41 12.00 3.13
N ARG A 341 -23.38 12.14 2.21
CA ARG A 341 -24.52 13.04 2.39
C ARG A 341 -25.43 12.61 3.54
N TRP A 342 -25.67 11.31 3.66
CA TRP A 342 -26.46 10.73 4.75
C TRP A 342 -25.85 11.03 6.12
N ASN A 343 -24.52 10.93 6.23
CA ASN A 343 -23.79 11.12 7.49
C ASN A 343 -23.28 12.57 7.71
N ALA A 344 -23.58 13.51 6.81
CA ALA A 344 -22.98 14.85 6.82
C ALA A 344 -23.25 15.67 8.08
N LYS A 345 -24.41 15.46 8.73
CA LYS A 345 -24.85 16.19 9.94
C LYS A 345 -24.50 15.49 11.25
N SER A 346 -24.03 14.24 11.21
CA SER A 346 -23.72 13.45 12.39
C SER A 346 -22.29 13.71 12.85
N GLN A 347 -22.10 14.56 13.87
CA GLN A 347 -20.76 14.90 14.39
C GLN A 347 -19.91 13.67 14.75
N GLY A 348 -20.52 12.60 15.27
CA GLY A 348 -19.82 11.38 15.69
C GLY A 348 -19.57 10.31 14.61
N GLN A 349 -20.18 10.43 13.42
CA GLN A 349 -20.14 9.37 12.38
C GLN A 349 -19.51 9.85 11.07
N ARG A 350 -19.26 11.15 10.93
CA ARG A 350 -18.75 11.74 9.68
C ARG A 350 -17.41 11.15 9.26
N GLN A 351 -16.44 11.03 10.17
CA GLN A 351 -15.13 10.50 9.80
C GLN A 351 -15.15 9.01 9.46
N ALA A 352 -15.89 8.21 10.23
CA ALA A 352 -16.14 6.81 9.89
C ALA A 352 -16.71 6.67 8.46
N SER A 353 -17.68 7.52 8.10
CA SER A 353 -18.28 7.51 6.76
C SER A 353 -17.30 7.87 5.62
N VAL A 354 -16.28 8.68 5.91
CA VAL A 354 -15.19 8.99 4.96
C VAL A 354 -14.31 7.77 4.75
N LEU A 355 -13.92 7.08 5.83
CA LEU A 355 -13.12 5.86 5.76
C LEU A 355 -13.86 4.76 4.98
N ASP A 356 -15.17 4.61 5.17
CA ASP A 356 -16.01 3.68 4.38
C ASP A 356 -15.94 3.98 2.89
N GLY A 357 -16.11 5.26 2.53
CA GLY A 357 -16.05 5.73 1.16
C GLY A 357 -14.69 5.44 0.51
N GLN A 358 -13.60 5.70 1.24
CA GLN A 358 -12.23 5.44 0.80
C GLN A 358 -11.98 3.94 0.61
N ARG A 359 -12.47 3.09 1.52
CA ARG A 359 -12.39 1.63 1.38
C ARG A 359 -13.04 1.14 0.08
N TRP A 360 -14.23 1.65 -0.26
CA TRP A 360 -14.91 1.27 -1.50
C TRP A 360 -14.17 1.73 -2.76
N GLN A 361 -13.60 2.94 -2.74
CA GLN A 361 -12.77 3.45 -3.84
C GLN A 361 -11.47 2.64 -3.99
N ALA A 362 -10.80 2.34 -2.88
CA ALA A 362 -9.56 1.56 -2.86
C ALA A 362 -9.77 0.16 -3.45
N ALA A 363 -10.86 -0.52 -3.08
CA ALA A 363 -11.22 -1.83 -3.62
C ALA A 363 -11.43 -1.80 -5.15
N HIS A 364 -12.06 -0.73 -5.65
CA HIS A 364 -12.21 -0.53 -7.10
C HIS A 364 -10.89 -0.21 -7.79
N ALA A 365 -10.04 0.60 -7.17
CA ALA A 365 -8.75 1.00 -7.71
C ALA A 365 -7.77 -0.20 -7.80
N MET A 366 -7.68 -1.01 -6.75
CA MET A 366 -6.78 -2.18 -6.72
C MET A 366 -7.16 -3.25 -7.75
N ALA A 367 -8.43 -3.36 -8.13
CA ALA A 367 -8.89 -4.32 -9.14
C ALA A 367 -8.31 -4.05 -10.54
N ARG A 368 -7.75 -2.85 -10.76
CA ARG A 368 -7.06 -2.48 -12.02
C ARG A 368 -5.56 -2.74 -12.01
N LEU A 369 -5.01 -3.18 -10.88
CA LEU A 369 -3.59 -3.47 -10.79
C LEU A 369 -3.24 -4.69 -11.63
N GLN A 370 -2.20 -4.56 -12.44
CA GLN A 370 -1.65 -5.62 -13.27
C GLN A 370 -0.41 -6.22 -12.61
N PRO A 371 0.00 -7.45 -12.98
CA PRO A 371 1.26 -8.03 -12.53
C PRO A 371 2.48 -7.16 -12.90
N THR A 372 2.44 -6.50 -14.06
CA THR A 372 3.50 -5.64 -14.61
C THR A 372 3.66 -4.32 -13.88
N ASP A 373 2.66 -3.89 -13.10
CA ASP A 373 2.69 -2.65 -12.31
C ASP A 373 3.68 -2.81 -11.15
N THR A 374 4.97 -2.62 -11.41
CA THR A 374 6.07 -2.82 -10.45
C THR A 374 6.35 -1.60 -9.60
N GLN A 375 5.99 -0.41 -10.08
CA GLN A 375 6.06 0.84 -9.33
C GLN A 375 4.63 1.31 -9.03
N LEU A 376 4.36 1.62 -7.77
CA LEU A 376 3.05 2.02 -7.29
C LEU A 376 3.16 3.35 -6.54
N LEU A 377 2.50 4.38 -7.06
CA LEU A 377 2.21 5.59 -6.30
C LEU A 377 0.82 5.45 -5.68
N ALA A 378 0.72 5.34 -4.36
CA ALA A 378 -0.56 5.15 -3.67
C ALA A 378 -0.89 6.34 -2.78
N ASP A 379 -2.16 6.75 -2.78
CA ASP A 379 -2.73 7.62 -1.77
C ASP A 379 -2.73 6.91 -0.40
N GLN A 380 -2.36 7.64 0.65
CA GLN A 380 -2.44 7.18 2.04
C GLN A 380 -3.79 6.54 2.36
N ALA A 381 -4.88 7.12 1.84
CA ALA A 381 -6.24 6.63 2.07
C ALA A 381 -6.48 5.18 1.58
N TYR A 382 -5.69 4.69 0.63
CA TYR A 382 -5.83 3.35 0.06
C TYR A 382 -4.91 2.31 0.68
N LEU A 383 -3.93 2.75 1.48
CA LEU A 383 -2.93 1.86 2.07
C LEU A 383 -3.51 0.72 2.91
N PRO A 384 -4.52 0.94 3.80
CA PRO A 384 -5.07 -0.15 4.59
C PRO A 384 -5.64 -1.27 3.71
N ALA A 385 -6.39 -0.91 2.67
CA ALA A 385 -7.00 -1.87 1.77
C ALA A 385 -5.96 -2.59 0.90
N LEU A 386 -4.94 -1.88 0.42
CA LEU A 386 -3.84 -2.45 -0.36
C LEU A 386 -3.01 -3.45 0.47
N GLN A 387 -2.77 -3.14 1.74
CA GLN A 387 -2.07 -4.02 2.67
C GLN A 387 -2.90 -5.26 2.99
N GLN A 388 -4.17 -5.10 3.37
CA GLN A 388 -5.05 -6.21 3.76
C GLN A 388 -5.37 -7.15 2.58
N SER A 389 -5.47 -6.62 1.36
CA SER A 389 -5.61 -7.43 0.14
C SER A 389 -4.31 -8.09 -0.30
N GLY A 390 -3.19 -7.73 0.33
CA GLY A 390 -1.87 -8.24 0.02
C GLY A 390 -1.38 -7.84 -1.38
N GLN A 391 -1.76 -6.66 -1.89
CA GLN A 391 -1.39 -6.19 -3.24
C GLN A 391 0.00 -5.53 -3.32
N LEU A 392 0.54 -5.08 -2.19
CA LEU A 392 1.80 -4.35 -2.09
C LEU A 392 3.08 -5.18 -2.29
N PRO A 393 3.20 -6.42 -1.76
CA PRO A 393 4.46 -7.15 -1.81
C PRO A 393 5.00 -7.31 -3.24
N GLY A 394 6.32 -7.21 -3.43
CA GLY A 394 6.93 -7.31 -4.77
C GLY A 394 6.74 -6.06 -5.65
N ARG A 395 6.17 -4.97 -5.12
CA ARG A 395 6.12 -3.65 -5.79
C ARG A 395 6.98 -2.65 -5.04
N GLN A 396 7.50 -1.66 -5.76
CA GLN A 396 8.09 -0.47 -5.15
C GLN A 396 6.97 0.52 -4.84
N LEU A 397 6.81 0.85 -3.56
CA LEU A 397 5.75 1.71 -3.08
C LEU A 397 6.28 3.14 -2.83
N THR A 398 5.67 4.10 -3.50
CA THR A 398 5.74 5.53 -3.17
C THR A 398 4.39 5.96 -2.64
N VAL A 399 4.36 6.71 -1.54
CA VAL A 399 3.12 7.12 -0.87
C VAL A 399 2.93 8.62 -0.98
N TRP A 400 1.77 9.04 -1.48
CA TRP A 400 1.25 10.38 -1.26
C TRP A 400 0.60 10.43 0.13
N MET A 401 1.23 11.16 1.06
CA MET A 401 0.85 11.19 2.47
C MET A 401 0.39 12.59 2.88
N PRO A 402 -0.88 12.97 2.63
CA PRO A 402 -1.36 14.32 2.91
C PRO A 402 -1.62 14.58 4.41
N ALA A 403 -1.71 13.54 5.24
CA ALA A 403 -2.04 13.66 6.66
C ALA A 403 -1.15 12.75 7.52
N LEU A 404 -1.17 12.97 8.84
CA LEU A 404 -0.56 12.04 9.79
C LEU A 404 -1.24 10.66 9.69
N PRO A 405 -0.54 9.56 10.06
CA PRO A 405 -1.18 8.24 10.07
C PRO A 405 -2.29 8.20 11.13
N MET A 406 -3.24 7.28 10.96
CA MET A 406 -4.40 7.11 11.84
C MET A 406 -3.99 6.98 13.31
N GLN A 407 -2.90 6.28 13.60
CA GLN A 407 -2.37 6.12 14.97
C GLN A 407 -1.98 7.46 15.59
N ALA A 408 -1.22 8.30 14.88
CA ALA A 408 -0.80 9.61 15.39
C ALA A 408 -1.99 10.56 15.52
N ILE A 409 -2.96 10.49 14.61
CA ILE A 409 -4.22 11.26 14.73
C ILE A 409 -5.00 10.83 15.98
N LEU A 410 -5.08 9.52 16.27
CA LEU A 410 -5.73 9.01 17.48
C LEU A 410 -5.06 9.56 18.74
N GLU A 411 -3.73 9.51 18.81
CA GLU A 411 -2.95 10.04 19.94
C GLU A 411 -3.22 11.53 20.17
N GLN A 412 -3.24 12.34 19.10
CA GLN A 412 -3.57 13.76 19.19
C GLN A 412 -5.00 14.01 19.70
N LEU A 413 -5.96 13.23 19.21
CA LEU A 413 -7.36 13.37 19.61
C LEU A 413 -7.62 12.87 21.04
N ASP A 414 -6.93 11.82 21.49
CA ASP A 414 -7.01 11.30 22.85
C ASP A 414 -6.40 12.30 23.85
N HIS A 415 -5.27 12.92 23.51
CA HIS A 415 -4.71 14.02 24.29
C HIS A 415 -5.70 15.20 24.42
N ALA A 416 -6.28 15.65 23.29
CA ALA A 416 -7.28 16.71 23.29
C ALA A 416 -8.54 16.33 24.11
N ALA A 417 -8.96 15.07 24.04
CA ALA A 417 -10.12 14.56 24.80
C ALA A 417 -9.85 14.53 26.32
N GLY A 418 -8.58 14.44 26.74
CA GLY A 418 -8.19 14.62 28.14
C GLY A 418 -8.42 16.05 28.64
N LEU A 419 -8.20 17.05 27.77
CA LEU A 419 -8.45 18.46 28.07
C LEU A 419 -9.95 18.82 28.01
N TRP A 420 -10.67 18.24 27.06
CA TRP A 420 -12.08 18.53 26.80
C TRP A 420 -12.92 17.24 26.72
N PRO A 421 -13.20 16.58 27.86
CA PRO A 421 -13.83 15.26 27.88
C PRO A 421 -15.27 15.23 27.34
N ASP A 422 -15.98 16.36 27.39
CA ASP A 422 -17.38 16.48 27.00
C ASP A 422 -17.60 16.71 25.49
N GLU A 423 -16.52 16.80 24.69
CA GLU A 423 -16.57 17.16 23.27
C GLU A 423 -16.70 15.94 22.34
N PRO A 424 -17.86 15.72 21.68
CA PRO A 424 -18.06 14.52 20.85
C PRO A 424 -17.14 14.46 19.63
N SER A 425 -16.76 15.62 19.08
CA SER A 425 -15.92 15.71 17.88
C SER A 425 -14.48 15.22 18.07
N LEU A 426 -14.03 14.99 19.30
CA LEU A 426 -12.73 14.38 19.62
C LEU A 426 -12.78 12.84 19.62
N ARG A 427 -14.00 12.28 19.63
CA ARG A 427 -14.27 10.83 19.68
C ARG A 427 -14.86 10.28 18.38
N ASP A 428 -15.04 11.11 17.35
CA ASP A 428 -15.65 10.74 16.06
C ASP A 428 -14.74 9.95 15.10
N PHE A 429 -13.43 9.96 15.38
CA PHE A 429 -12.41 9.23 14.64
C PHE A 429 -11.89 8.06 15.50
N ARG A 430 -12.49 6.88 15.34
CA ARG A 430 -12.08 5.64 16.02
C ARG A 430 -12.06 4.49 14.99
N PRO A 431 -11.07 4.45 14.09
CA PRO A 431 -10.93 3.37 13.11
C PRO A 431 -10.69 2.02 13.80
N GLU A 432 -11.06 0.93 13.12
CA GLU A 432 -10.77 -0.43 13.58
C GLU A 432 -9.24 -0.61 13.75
N PRO A 433 -8.75 -1.25 14.83
CA PRO A 433 -7.31 -1.45 15.04
C PRO A 433 -6.59 -2.15 13.87
N ALA A 434 -7.30 -3.05 13.18
CA ALA A 434 -6.78 -3.74 12.00
C ALA A 434 -6.49 -2.79 10.82
N LEU A 435 -7.26 -1.69 10.67
CA LEU A 435 -7.01 -0.68 9.65
C LEU A 435 -5.80 0.18 10.00
N VAL A 436 -5.68 0.57 11.26
CA VAL A 436 -4.54 1.34 11.77
C VAL A 436 -3.24 0.57 11.59
N GLN A 437 -3.25 -0.71 11.96
CA GLN A 437 -2.09 -1.58 11.77
C GLN A 437 -1.75 -1.78 10.28
N ALA A 438 -2.76 -1.96 9.42
CA ALA A 438 -2.56 -2.13 7.99
C ALA A 438 -1.97 -0.87 7.33
N GLU A 439 -2.42 0.33 7.72
CA GLU A 439 -1.83 1.59 7.27
C GLU A 439 -0.35 1.68 7.65
N LEU A 440 -0.04 1.42 8.93
CA LEU A 440 1.32 1.53 9.44
C LEU A 440 2.27 0.53 8.76
N GLN A 441 1.84 -0.72 8.55
CA GLN A 441 2.63 -1.72 7.83
C GLN A 441 2.90 -1.30 6.38
N ALA A 442 1.91 -0.73 5.70
CA ALA A 442 2.10 -0.23 4.34
C ALA A 442 3.10 0.94 4.32
N LEU A 443 2.97 1.90 5.23
CA LEU A 443 3.89 3.04 5.36
C LEU A 443 5.33 2.57 5.67
N GLN A 444 5.50 1.58 6.53
CA GLN A 444 6.82 0.99 6.84
C GLN A 444 7.46 0.30 5.62
N SER A 445 6.64 -0.18 4.68
CA SER A 445 7.13 -0.80 3.43
C SER A 445 7.42 0.22 2.32
N ALA A 446 7.04 1.49 2.52
CA ALA A 446 7.22 2.52 1.51
C ALA A 446 8.70 2.81 1.28
N ARG A 447 9.09 2.92 0.01
CA ARG A 447 10.41 3.40 -0.38
C ARG A 447 10.51 4.91 -0.21
N GLN A 448 9.42 5.61 -0.51
CA GLN A 448 9.37 7.07 -0.53
C GLN A 448 8.02 7.58 -0.04
N ILE A 449 8.05 8.65 0.76
CA ILE A 449 6.90 9.43 1.19
C ILE A 449 6.97 10.79 0.49
N ILE A 450 5.87 11.21 -0.12
CA ILE A 450 5.70 12.52 -0.73
C ILE A 450 4.61 13.25 0.04
N THR A 451 4.90 14.44 0.55
CA THR A 451 3.93 15.25 1.28
C THR A 451 4.26 16.73 1.19
N PRO A 452 3.28 17.64 1.10
CA PRO A 452 3.51 19.07 1.26
C PRO A 452 3.41 19.50 2.73
N HIS A 453 2.96 18.60 3.62
CA HIS A 453 2.63 18.93 4.99
C HIS A 453 3.84 18.78 5.91
N HIS A 454 4.32 19.89 6.48
CA HIS A 454 5.57 19.95 7.24
C HIS A 454 5.59 18.96 8.42
N GLY A 455 4.53 18.93 9.24
CA GLY A 455 4.43 17.99 10.37
C GLY A 455 4.40 16.51 9.95
N VAL A 456 3.87 16.20 8.77
CA VAL A 456 3.86 14.83 8.24
C VAL A 456 5.25 14.45 7.75
N ALA A 457 5.95 15.37 7.09
CA ALA A 457 7.33 15.16 6.67
C ALA A 457 8.25 14.90 7.88
N GLN A 458 8.11 15.69 8.95
CA GLN A 458 8.86 15.47 10.19
C GLN A 458 8.53 14.12 10.82
N TRP A 459 7.25 13.79 10.97
CA TRP A 459 6.81 12.51 11.52
C TRP A 459 7.37 11.34 10.70
N ALA A 460 7.29 11.41 9.37
CA ALA A 460 7.79 10.37 8.47
C ALA A 460 9.31 10.20 8.59
N ARG A 461 10.08 11.29 8.67
CA ARG A 461 11.56 11.25 8.85
C ARG A 461 11.96 10.59 10.18
N GLN A 462 11.15 10.75 11.22
CA GLN A 462 11.42 10.20 12.55
C GLN A 462 11.00 8.74 12.69
N ASN A 463 9.93 8.33 12.00
CA ASN A 463 9.27 7.04 12.26
C ASN A 463 9.39 6.02 11.12
N LEU A 464 9.80 6.45 9.91
CA LEU A 464 9.90 5.59 8.73
C LEU A 464 11.33 5.56 8.19
N ALA A 465 11.73 4.43 7.63
CA ALA A 465 12.99 4.30 6.88
C ALA A 465 12.89 4.83 5.43
N ALA A 466 11.72 5.33 5.04
CA ALA A 466 11.44 5.81 3.69
C ALA A 466 12.14 7.15 3.41
N GLN A 467 12.51 7.37 2.15
CA GLN A 467 12.95 8.70 1.70
C GLN A 467 11.77 9.68 1.78
N VAL A 468 11.93 10.81 2.48
CA VAL A 468 10.87 11.82 2.61
C VAL A 468 11.12 12.98 1.66
N MET A 469 10.19 13.18 0.74
CA MET A 469 10.14 14.31 -0.17
C MET A 469 9.06 15.28 0.30
N GLU A 470 9.53 16.40 0.86
CA GLU A 470 8.67 17.49 1.29
C GLU A 470 8.47 18.47 0.13
N LEU A 471 7.24 18.58 -0.35
CA LEU A 471 6.88 19.48 -1.45
C LEU A 471 6.61 20.89 -0.94
N VAL A 472 6.95 21.88 -1.75
CA VAL A 472 6.51 23.25 -1.52
C VAL A 472 5.02 23.36 -1.83
N TRP A 473 4.27 23.89 -0.88
CA TRP A 473 2.89 24.29 -1.01
C TRP A 473 2.69 25.21 -2.24
N GLN A 474 1.82 24.84 -3.19
CA GLN A 474 1.62 25.58 -4.46
C GLN A 474 0.68 26.77 -4.25
N GLU A 475 1.15 28.01 -4.41
CA GLU A 475 0.34 29.22 -4.26
C GLU A 475 -0.78 29.29 -5.31
N ASN A 476 -1.95 28.77 -4.98
CA ASN A 476 -3.13 28.87 -5.84
C ASN A 476 -3.93 30.15 -5.60
N PHE A 477 -3.53 30.94 -4.59
CA PHE A 477 -4.16 32.18 -4.19
C PHE A 477 -3.13 33.30 -4.25
N LYS A 478 -3.28 34.19 -5.24
CA LYS A 478 -2.59 35.49 -5.28
C LYS A 478 -3.65 36.56 -5.03
N PRO A 479 -3.67 37.21 -3.86
CA PRO A 479 -4.63 38.28 -3.62
C PRO A 479 -4.37 39.42 -4.62
N ASN A 480 -5.43 40.00 -5.18
CA ASN A 480 -5.28 41.15 -6.06
C ASN A 480 -4.67 42.31 -5.25
N PRO A 481 -3.62 43.01 -5.72
CA PRO A 481 -3.05 44.18 -5.04
C PRO A 481 -4.10 45.22 -4.61
N ALA A 482 -5.16 45.40 -5.41
CA ALA A 482 -6.28 46.28 -5.05
C ALA A 482 -7.13 45.75 -3.88
N GLN A 483 -7.30 44.43 -3.74
CA GLN A 483 -7.94 43.81 -2.57
C GLN A 483 -7.09 44.01 -1.33
N VAL A 484 -5.78 43.82 -1.43
CA VAL A 484 -4.83 44.05 -0.33
C VAL A 484 -4.88 45.51 0.13
N GLN A 485 -4.90 46.49 -0.78
CA GLN A 485 -5.04 47.91 -0.40
C GLN A 485 -6.39 48.25 0.23
N LYS A 486 -7.48 47.56 -0.15
CA LYS A 486 -8.81 47.76 0.44
C LYS A 486 -8.88 47.22 1.87
N ILE A 487 -8.22 46.09 2.14
CA ILE A 487 -8.06 45.51 3.48
C ILE A 487 -7.55 46.58 4.44
N TYR A 488 -6.46 47.28 4.10
CA TYR A 488 -5.82 48.29 4.97
C TYR A 488 -6.66 49.55 5.28
N ARG A 489 -7.79 49.80 4.59
CA ARG A 489 -8.51 51.09 4.67
C ARG A 489 -9.72 51.12 5.62
N GLN A 490 -10.13 50.00 6.22
CA GLN A 490 -11.28 49.96 7.12
C GLN A 490 -11.00 49.07 8.34
N ALA A 491 -11.11 49.61 9.56
CA ALA A 491 -11.66 48.95 10.75
C ALA A 491 -11.56 49.80 12.02
N ALA A 492 -12.68 49.92 12.75
CA ALA A 492 -12.72 50.39 14.14
C ALA A 492 -12.78 49.22 15.16
N ILE A 493 -12.95 47.97 14.69
CA ILE A 493 -13.13 46.76 15.50
C ILE A 493 -12.11 45.71 15.05
N LYS A 494 -11.43 45.04 15.99
CA LYS A 494 -10.49 43.95 15.70
C LYS A 494 -11.26 42.69 15.27
N THR A 495 -10.73 41.99 14.27
CA THR A 495 -11.40 40.82 13.69
C THR A 495 -10.50 39.59 13.74
N ILE A 496 -11.02 38.48 14.26
CA ILE A 496 -10.39 37.16 14.18
C ILE A 496 -11.09 36.34 13.12
N VAL A 497 -10.32 35.65 12.28
CA VAL A 497 -10.83 34.66 11.34
C VAL A 497 -10.44 33.27 11.83
N PHE A 498 -11.45 32.44 12.08
CA PHE A 498 -11.31 31.01 12.40
C PHE A 498 -11.65 30.17 11.15
N PRO A 499 -10.65 29.62 10.46
CA PRO A 499 -10.83 29.07 9.12
C PRO A 499 -11.28 27.59 9.13
N ALA A 500 -12.19 27.24 10.02
CA ALA A 500 -12.68 25.87 10.15
C ALA A 500 -14.12 25.83 10.66
N SER A 501 -14.71 24.64 10.70
CA SER A 501 -15.95 24.44 11.45
C SER A 501 -15.66 24.46 12.95
N THR A 502 -16.61 24.96 13.74
CA THR A 502 -16.58 25.05 15.23
C THR A 502 -16.53 23.67 15.90
N LEU A 503 -15.42 22.96 15.73
CA LEU A 503 -15.17 21.63 16.26
C LEU A 503 -13.97 21.69 17.21
N ALA A 504 -14.01 20.94 18.31
CA ALA A 504 -12.93 20.89 19.28
C ALA A 504 -11.60 20.41 18.64
N ARG A 505 -11.62 19.42 17.74
CA ARG A 505 -10.40 18.99 17.02
C ARG A 505 -9.75 20.08 16.15
N LYS A 506 -10.50 21.14 15.83
CA LYS A 506 -10.02 22.31 15.07
C LYS A 506 -9.55 23.44 15.98
N GLY A 507 -9.52 23.23 17.30
CA GLY A 507 -9.06 24.24 18.25
C GLY A 507 -10.15 25.20 18.73
N TRP A 508 -11.44 24.88 18.49
CA TRP A 508 -12.53 25.80 18.84
C TRP A 508 -12.57 26.10 20.34
N ARG A 509 -12.34 25.07 21.17
CA ARG A 509 -12.38 25.19 22.63
C ARG A 509 -11.23 26.03 23.16
N GLU A 510 -10.04 25.80 22.62
CA GLU A 510 -8.83 26.54 22.90
C GLU A 510 -9.01 28.00 22.55
N LEU A 511 -9.56 28.31 21.37
CA LEU A 511 -9.84 29.68 20.96
C LEU A 511 -10.83 30.35 21.92
N CYS A 512 -11.99 29.75 22.19
CA CYS A 512 -12.97 30.31 23.12
C CYS A 512 -12.36 30.55 24.52
N ALA A 513 -11.62 29.58 25.04
CA ALA A 513 -10.99 29.67 26.36
C ALA A 513 -9.84 30.71 26.39
N ALA A 514 -9.13 30.93 25.28
CA ALA A 514 -8.13 31.98 25.17
C ALA A 514 -8.78 33.36 25.13
N LEU A 515 -9.84 33.53 24.33
CA LEU A 515 -10.59 34.79 24.24
C LEU A 515 -11.23 35.17 25.58
N ALA A 516 -11.72 34.20 26.36
CA ALA A 516 -12.25 34.45 27.70
C ALA A 516 -11.22 35.02 28.69
N ARG A 517 -9.92 34.85 28.42
CA ARG A 517 -8.82 35.38 29.25
C ARG A 517 -8.35 36.77 28.82
N LEU A 518 -8.81 37.27 27.67
CA LEU A 518 -8.42 38.57 27.16
C LEU A 518 -9.32 39.70 27.73
N PRO A 519 -8.84 40.95 27.75
CA PRO A 519 -9.64 42.09 28.18
C PRO A 519 -10.94 42.21 27.37
N THR A 520 -12.03 42.62 28.04
CA THR A 520 -13.34 42.78 27.42
C THR A 520 -13.37 43.99 26.49
N GLN A 521 -13.06 43.77 25.22
CA GLN A 521 -13.21 44.73 24.13
C GLN A 521 -14.06 44.13 23.01
N PRO A 522 -14.81 44.95 22.26
CA PRO A 522 -15.62 44.44 21.17
C PRO A 522 -14.74 43.76 20.11
N LEU A 523 -15.03 42.49 19.85
CA LEU A 523 -14.27 41.66 18.92
C LEU A 523 -15.23 41.02 17.91
N GLN A 524 -14.84 41.02 16.64
CA GLN A 524 -15.55 40.26 15.61
C GLN A 524 -14.85 38.92 15.39
N LEU A 525 -15.61 37.82 15.33
CA LEU A 525 -15.10 36.49 15.01
C LEU A 525 -15.80 35.95 13.77
N ILE A 526 -15.04 35.80 12.68
CA ILE A 526 -15.50 35.22 11.42
C ILE A 526 -15.16 33.73 11.40
N VAL A 527 -16.16 32.87 11.21
CA VAL A 527 -15.99 31.42 11.06
C VAL A 527 -16.24 31.02 9.61
N LEU A 528 -15.25 30.40 8.95
CA LEU A 528 -15.34 29.99 7.52
C LEU A 528 -16.04 28.64 7.29
N GLY A 529 -16.41 27.93 8.36
CA GLY A 529 -17.01 26.61 8.32
C GLY A 529 -18.43 26.52 8.87
N THR A 530 -18.84 25.30 9.24
CA THR A 530 -20.13 25.07 9.91
C THR A 530 -20.04 25.50 11.37
N VAL A 531 -21.01 26.32 11.79
CA VAL A 531 -21.25 26.65 13.20
C VAL A 531 -22.21 25.60 13.76
N PHE A 532 -21.73 24.77 14.69
CA PHE A 532 -22.52 23.70 15.31
C PHE A 532 -23.13 24.13 16.64
N SER A 533 -22.38 24.87 17.45
CA SER A 533 -22.85 25.46 18.70
C SER A 533 -21.98 26.67 19.06
N PRO A 534 -22.55 27.86 19.33
CA PRO A 534 -21.79 29.02 19.81
C PRO A 534 -21.51 28.95 21.32
N GLN A 535 -21.77 27.81 21.97
CA GLN A 535 -21.46 27.62 23.39
C GLN A 535 -19.97 27.92 23.65
N HIS A 536 -19.68 28.47 24.83
CA HIS A 536 -18.35 28.90 25.29
C HIS A 536 -17.79 30.17 24.63
N LEU A 537 -18.48 30.76 23.65
CA LEU A 537 -18.08 32.05 23.11
C LEU A 537 -18.30 33.16 24.16
N PRO A 538 -17.30 34.01 24.45
CA PRO A 538 -17.48 35.12 25.38
C PRO A 538 -18.53 36.13 24.88
N PRO A 539 -19.28 36.79 25.76
CA PRO A 539 -20.39 37.69 25.38
C PRO A 539 -19.95 38.94 24.62
N HIS A 540 -18.67 39.33 24.72
CA HIS A 540 -18.10 40.47 24.02
C HIS A 540 -17.68 40.16 22.57
N VAL A 541 -17.83 38.91 22.12
CA VAL A 541 -17.43 38.46 20.78
C VAL A 541 -18.65 38.32 19.87
N GLN A 542 -18.66 39.07 18.78
CA GLN A 542 -19.71 38.99 17.75
C GLN A 542 -19.32 37.95 16.70
N LEU A 543 -20.11 36.87 16.61
CA LEU A 543 -19.88 35.79 15.66
C LEU A 543 -20.53 36.07 14.30
N GLN A 544 -19.76 35.93 13.23
CA GLN A 544 -20.24 35.94 11.85
C GLN A 544 -19.81 34.65 11.14
N ARG A 545 -20.72 34.04 10.39
CA ARG A 545 -20.40 32.89 9.54
C ARG A 545 -20.17 33.35 8.10
N MET A 546 -19.12 32.83 7.48
CA MET A 546 -18.85 32.95 6.05
C MET A 546 -18.49 31.57 5.48
N GLY A 547 -18.55 31.41 4.17
CA GLY A 547 -18.00 30.27 3.45
C GLY A 547 -16.55 30.51 3.05
N HIS A 548 -15.78 29.43 2.88
CA HIS A 548 -14.41 29.50 2.36
C HIS A 548 -14.28 30.17 0.98
N GLY A 549 -15.34 30.16 0.17
CA GLY A 549 -15.39 30.79 -1.16
C GLY A 549 -15.91 32.22 -1.15
N ASP A 550 -16.36 32.73 -0.01
CA ASP A 550 -16.77 34.13 0.11
C ASP A 550 -15.52 35.03 0.16
N ASP A 551 -15.70 36.33 -0.10
CA ASP A 551 -14.60 37.31 -0.03
C ASP A 551 -14.28 37.67 1.43
N TRP A 552 -13.97 36.65 2.24
CA TRP A 552 -13.64 36.81 3.65
C TRP A 552 -12.34 37.60 3.83
N LEU A 553 -11.42 37.59 2.86
CA LEU A 553 -10.19 38.37 2.92
C LEU A 553 -10.46 39.87 2.90
N THR A 554 -11.35 40.37 2.02
CA THR A 554 -11.67 41.81 2.04
C THR A 554 -12.60 42.20 3.17
N GLN A 555 -13.44 41.28 3.67
CA GLN A 555 -14.33 41.54 4.81
C GLN A 555 -13.65 41.43 6.19
N ALA A 556 -12.53 40.73 6.29
CA ALA A 556 -11.82 40.56 7.56
C ALA A 556 -11.12 41.85 8.05
N ASN A 557 -11.07 42.91 7.24
CA ASN A 557 -10.46 44.21 7.54
C ASN A 557 -8.92 44.18 7.72
N ALA A 558 -8.29 45.37 7.78
CA ALA A 558 -6.83 45.57 7.94
C ALA A 558 -6.23 44.89 9.17
N ALA A 559 -7.05 44.77 10.21
CA ALA A 559 -6.70 44.25 11.52
C ALA A 559 -7.10 42.78 11.69
N ALA A 560 -7.31 42.05 10.59
CA ALA A 560 -7.62 40.64 10.60
C ALA A 560 -6.47 39.82 11.15
N LEU A 561 -6.75 38.95 12.12
CA LEU A 561 -5.85 37.92 12.59
C LEU A 561 -6.43 36.54 12.27
N MET A 562 -5.65 35.70 11.60
CA MET A 562 -6.06 34.32 11.33
C MET A 562 -5.63 33.41 12.48
N VAL A 563 -6.57 32.65 13.05
CA VAL A 563 -6.30 31.81 14.22
C VAL A 563 -6.85 30.40 14.00
N LEU A 564 -5.98 29.40 14.01
CA LEU A 564 -6.36 27.99 13.92
C LEU A 564 -5.48 27.12 14.85
N PRO A 565 -5.83 27.01 16.14
CA PRO A 565 -5.09 26.20 17.10
C PRO A 565 -5.52 24.73 17.02
N ALA A 566 -5.50 24.15 15.80
CA ALA A 566 -6.07 22.83 15.55
C ALA A 566 -5.23 21.71 16.17
N HIS A 567 -5.91 20.64 16.60
CA HIS A 567 -5.23 19.38 16.92
C HIS A 567 -4.97 18.55 15.67
N VAL A 568 -5.84 18.68 14.65
CA VAL A 568 -5.75 17.94 13.38
C VAL A 568 -6.17 18.83 12.19
N GLU A 569 -5.23 19.15 11.28
CA GLU A 569 -5.51 19.88 10.04
C GLU A 569 -4.56 19.46 8.90
N HIS A 570 -5.09 18.83 7.84
CA HIS A 570 -4.28 18.34 6.73
C HIS A 570 -4.30 19.24 5.49
N ASN A 571 -5.13 20.29 5.48
CA ASN A 571 -5.28 21.17 4.31
C ASN A 571 -5.42 22.66 4.71
N PRO A 572 -4.32 23.32 5.10
CA PRO A 572 -4.32 24.69 5.66
C PRO A 572 -4.49 25.79 4.60
N GLN A 573 -5.38 25.64 3.62
CA GLN A 573 -5.50 26.58 2.48
C GLN A 573 -5.78 28.02 2.89
N ALA A 574 -6.70 28.22 3.85
CA ALA A 574 -7.04 29.56 4.32
C ALA A 574 -5.89 30.23 5.09
N LEU A 575 -5.12 29.47 5.87
CA LEU A 575 -3.92 29.98 6.55
C LEU A 575 -2.88 30.44 5.53
N ARG A 576 -2.69 29.66 4.46
CA ARG A 576 -1.77 30.01 3.38
C ARG A 576 -2.21 31.25 2.63
N ALA A 577 -3.51 31.38 2.35
CA ALA A 577 -4.08 32.57 1.73
C ALA A 577 -3.87 33.82 2.60
N ALA A 578 -4.03 33.69 3.93
CA ALA A 578 -3.76 34.76 4.87
C ALA A 578 -2.28 35.17 4.88
N LEU A 579 -1.35 34.20 4.94
CA LEU A 579 0.09 34.45 4.89
C LEU A 579 0.51 35.12 3.58
N ALA A 580 -0.03 34.67 2.45
CA ALA A 580 0.21 35.29 1.13
C ALA A 580 -0.36 36.73 1.03
N ALA A 581 -1.40 37.04 1.81
CA ALA A 581 -1.95 38.39 1.94
C ALA A 581 -1.23 39.26 2.99
N GLY A 582 -0.20 38.71 3.67
CA GLY A 582 0.54 39.41 4.72
C GLY A 582 -0.20 39.53 6.05
N LEU A 583 -1.29 38.78 6.25
CA LEU A 583 -2.01 38.75 7.52
C LEU A 583 -1.25 37.92 8.56
N PRO A 584 -1.20 38.35 9.82
CA PRO A 584 -0.66 37.53 10.89
C PRO A 584 -1.50 36.26 11.04
N VAL A 585 -0.82 35.14 11.30
CA VAL A 585 -1.43 33.83 11.50
C VAL A 585 -0.90 33.23 12.80
N ILE A 586 -1.82 32.79 13.67
CA ILE A 586 -1.50 31.94 14.81
C ILE A 586 -2.06 30.55 14.53
N SER A 587 -1.21 29.52 14.52
CA SER A 587 -1.66 28.14 14.37
C SER A 587 -0.82 27.18 15.21
N THR A 588 -1.13 25.90 15.13
CA THR A 588 -0.32 24.82 15.70
C THR A 588 0.53 24.14 14.63
N ALA A 589 1.48 23.30 15.05
CA ALA A 589 2.27 22.48 14.14
C ALA A 589 1.40 21.45 13.37
N ALA A 590 0.30 21.02 13.98
CA ALA A 590 -0.71 20.16 13.37
C ALA A 590 -1.36 20.72 12.09
N CYS A 591 -1.17 22.00 11.76
CA CYS A 591 -1.60 22.58 10.47
C CYS A 591 -0.63 22.36 9.32
N GLY A 592 0.60 21.89 9.57
CA GLY A 592 1.52 21.48 8.52
C GLY A 592 2.19 22.59 7.73
N LEU A 593 2.20 23.81 8.26
CA LEU A 593 2.96 24.91 7.69
C LEU A 593 4.38 24.92 8.27
N PRO A 594 5.41 25.12 7.43
CA PRO A 594 6.77 25.31 7.94
C PRO A 594 6.89 26.65 8.68
N PRO A 595 7.82 26.80 9.64
CA PRO A 595 8.12 28.08 10.26
C PRO A 595 8.46 29.14 9.19
N GLN A 596 7.75 30.27 9.20
CA GLN A 596 7.91 31.34 8.23
C GLN A 596 7.42 32.68 8.78
N THR A 597 7.79 33.78 8.13
CA THR A 597 7.36 35.13 8.53
C THR A 597 5.84 35.25 8.54
N GLY A 598 5.29 35.92 9.57
CA GLY A 598 3.85 36.10 9.74
C GLY A 598 3.14 34.90 10.38
N LEU A 599 3.82 33.77 10.59
CA LEU A 599 3.28 32.60 11.27
C LEU A 599 3.83 32.50 12.70
N THR A 600 2.93 32.50 13.68
CA THR A 600 3.22 32.17 15.09
C THR A 600 2.70 30.78 15.39
N LEU A 601 3.58 29.89 15.86
CA LEU A 601 3.21 28.55 16.27
C LEU A 601 3.02 28.47 17.79
N VAL A 602 1.87 27.95 18.21
CA VAL A 602 1.58 27.59 19.61
C VAL A 602 1.41 26.08 19.72
N ALA A 603 1.69 25.52 20.90
CA ALA A 603 1.50 24.10 21.16
C ALA A 603 0.00 23.73 21.15
N GLU A 604 -0.32 22.54 20.65
CA GLU A 604 -1.69 22.01 20.64
C GLU A 604 -2.25 21.93 22.07
N GLY A 605 -3.41 22.56 22.30
CA GLY A 605 -4.06 22.60 23.62
C GLY A 605 -3.50 23.63 24.60
N ASP A 606 -2.42 24.35 24.27
CA ASP A 606 -1.85 25.38 25.14
C ASP A 606 -2.64 26.70 25.04
N VAL A 607 -3.68 26.79 25.87
CA VAL A 607 -4.57 27.94 25.89
C VAL A 607 -3.87 29.20 26.42
N GLU A 608 -2.88 29.06 27.29
CA GLU A 608 -2.17 30.20 27.86
C GLU A 608 -1.23 30.83 26.83
N ALA A 609 -0.45 30.01 26.13
CA ALA A 609 0.40 30.48 25.03
C ALA A 609 -0.44 31.09 23.90
N LEU A 610 -1.61 30.52 23.60
CA LEU A 610 -2.55 31.09 22.64
C LEU A 610 -3.03 32.48 23.07
N ALA A 611 -3.51 32.63 24.32
CA ALA A 611 -3.96 33.92 24.84
C ALA A 611 -2.82 34.96 24.83
N ARG A 612 -1.61 34.58 25.26
CA ARG A 612 -0.42 35.44 25.26
C ARG A 612 -0.03 35.89 23.85
N SER A 613 -0.19 35.03 22.85
CA SER A 613 0.08 35.35 21.44
C SER A 613 -1.00 36.25 20.82
N LEU A 614 -2.25 36.12 21.27
CA LEU A 614 -3.36 36.95 20.82
C LEU A 614 -3.28 38.38 21.39
N GLN A 615 -2.85 38.52 22.64
CA GLN A 615 -2.86 39.78 23.39
C GLN A 615 -2.18 40.96 22.66
N PRO A 616 -0.94 40.87 22.14
CA PRO A 616 -0.28 42.00 21.47
C PRO A 616 -0.93 42.37 20.14
N LEU A 617 -1.57 41.41 19.45
CA LEU A 617 -2.21 41.62 18.15
C LEU A 617 -3.60 42.22 18.26
N LEU A 618 -4.26 41.98 19.40
CA LEU A 618 -5.58 42.50 19.73
C LEU A 618 -5.53 43.74 20.62
N ALA A 619 -4.35 44.13 21.12
CA ALA A 619 -4.18 45.38 21.86
C ALA A 619 -4.70 46.60 21.04
N PRO A 620 -5.28 47.61 21.72
CA PRO A 620 -5.92 48.77 21.09
C PRO A 620 -4.98 49.52 20.15
#